data_AF-A0A850LR46-F1
#
_entry.id   AF-A0A850LR46-F1
#
_cell.length_a   1.000
_cell.length_b   1.000
_cell.length_c   1.000
_cell.angle_alpha   90.00
_cell.angle_beta   90.00
_cell.angle_gamma   90.00
#
_symmetry.space_group_name_H-M   'P 1'
#
loop_
_entity.id
_entity.type
_entity.pdbx_description
1 polymer ?
#
loop_
_entity_poly.entity_id
_entity_poly.type
_entity_poly.pdbx_seq_one_letter_code
_entity_poly.pdbx_strand_id
1 'polypeptide(L)' 'FVGPTTVVAFMQAMGLVNDHARGCVMRDKAADLRAGFTPPK' A
#
# COMPACT_ATOMS: atom_id res chain seq x y z
N PHE A 1 9.12 18.81 4.59
CA PHE A 1 7.88 18.35 3.92
C PHE A 1 7.81 16.83 3.72
N VAL A 2 8.73 16.05 4.29
CA VAL A 2 8.71 14.58 4.24
C VAL A 2 8.90 14.06 5.66
N GLY A 3 7.95 14.41 6.54
CA GLY A 3 7.95 13.95 7.92
C GLY A 3 7.43 12.52 8.04
N PRO A 4 7.57 11.86 9.21
CA PRO A 4 7.16 10.47 9.41
C PRO A 4 5.72 10.18 8.97
N THR A 5 4.78 11.05 9.32
CA THR A 5 3.37 10.92 8.91
C THR A 5 3.20 10.92 7.39
N THR A 6 3.90 11.83 6.70
CA THR A 6 3.85 11.93 5.23
C THR A 6 4.45 10.70 4.58
N VAL A 7 5.56 10.20 5.11
CA VAL A 7 6.23 9.00 4.57
C VAL A 7 5.36 7.76 4.73
N VAL A 8 4.74 7.56 5.91
CA VAL A 8 3.87 6.41 6.14
C VAL A 8 2.62 6.47 5.27
N ALA A 9 1.97 7.64 5.16
CA ALA A 9 0.82 7.82 4.28
C ALA A 9 1.17 7.57 2.81
N PHE A 10 2.35 8.02 2.37
CA PHE A 10 2.84 7.73 1.02
C PHE A 10 3.05 6.23 0.81
N MET A 11 3.66 5.53 1.76
CA MET A 11 3.86 4.08 1.68
C MET A 11 2.52 3.32 1.60
N GLN A 12 1.50 3.76 2.36
CA GLN A 12 0.14 3.20 2.27
C GLN A 12 -0.48 3.45 0.89
N ALA A 13 -0.41 4.69 0.39
CA ALA A 13 -1.01 5.08 -0.90
C ALA A 13 -0.37 4.37 -2.10
N MET A 14 0.94 4.13 -2.06
CA MET A 14 1.67 3.44 -3.12
C MET A 14 1.56 1.91 -3.04
N GLY A 15 0.89 1.36 -2.02
CA GLY A 15 0.78 -0.08 -1.81
C GLY A 15 2.09 -0.73 -1.33
N LEU A 16 3.01 0.05 -0.76
CA LEU A 16 4.19 -0.47 -0.06
C LEU A 16 3.80 -1.07 1.30
N VAL A 17 2.79 -0.49 1.95
CA VAL A 17 2.15 -1.01 3.16
C VAL A 17 0.67 -1.22 2.85
N ASN A 18 0.16 -2.44 3.05
CA ASN A 18 -1.27 -2.73 2.93
C ASN A 18 -1.93 -2.64 4.32
N ASP A 19 -2.38 -1.43 4.67
CA ASP A 19 -3.03 -1.14 5.96
C ASP A 19 -4.57 -1.13 5.86
N HIS A 20 -5.13 -1.80 4.85
CA HIS A 20 -6.57 -1.98 4.79
C HIS A 20 -7.05 -2.80 6.00
N ALA A 21 -8.16 -2.35 6.62
CA ALA A 21 -8.81 -3.08 7.70
C ALA A 21 -9.16 -4.52 7.28
N ARG A 22 -9.15 -5.46 8.23
CA ARG A 22 -9.30 -6.90 7.94
C ARG A 22 -10.58 -7.27 7.16
N GLY A 23 -11.69 -6.55 7.37
CA GLY A 23 -12.95 -6.75 6.65
C GLY A 23 -13.13 -5.84 5.43
N CYS A 24 -12.11 -5.09 5.02
CA CYS A 24 -12.19 -4.21 3.87
C CYS A 24 -12.24 -5.05 2.58
N VAL A 25 -13.28 -4.82 1.77
CA VAL A 25 -13.49 -5.45 0.45
C VAL A 25 -12.28 -5.31 -0.49
N MET A 26 -11.46 -4.28 -0.30
CA MET A 26 -10.29 -4.01 -1.15
C MET A 26 -9.00 -4.67 -0.65
N ARG A 27 -8.95 -5.20 0.57
CA ARG A 27 -7.71 -5.66 1.21
C ARG A 27 -7.01 -6.75 0.40
N ASP A 28 -7.75 -7.81 0.08
CA ASP A 28 -7.21 -8.96 -0.65
C ASP A 28 -6.88 -8.58 -2.09
N LYS A 29 -7.77 -7.83 -2.75
CA LYS A 29 -7.53 -7.29 -4.09
C LYS A 29 -6.25 -6.44 -4.16
N ALA A 30 -6.00 -5.59 -3.16
CA ALA A 30 -4.78 -4.79 -3.09
C ALA A 30 -3.53 -5.66 -2.91
N ALA A 31 -3.62 -6.73 -2.11
CA ALA A 31 -2.52 -7.69 -1.94
C ALA A 31 -2.18 -8.43 -3.24
N ASP A 32 -3.20 -8.90 -3.97
CA ASP A 32 -3.03 -9.61 -5.24
C ASP A 32 -2.40 -8.71 -6.31
N LEU A 33 -2.90 -7.48 -6.45
CA LEU A 33 -2.34 -6.50 -7.39
C LEU A 33 -0.89 -6.15 -7.05
N ARG A 34 -0.57 -6.02 -5.76
CA ARG A 34 0.81 -5.74 -5.32
C ARG A 34 1.75 -6.91 -5.61
N ALA A 35 1.29 -8.15 -5.46
CA ALA A 35 2.07 -9.35 -5.78
C ALA A 35 2.36 -9.46 -7.29
N GLY A 36 1.41 -9.04 -8.14
CA GLY A 36 1.60 -8.99 -9.60
C GLY A 36 2.36 -7.76 -10.11
N PHE A 37 2.65 -6.77 -9.26
CA PHE A 37 3.32 -5.55 -9.65
C PHE A 37 4.84 -5.73 -9.69
N THR A 38 5.43 -5.54 -10.87
CA THR A 38 6.89 -5.46 -11.06
C THR A 38 7.36 -4.03 -10.78
N PRO A 39 8.21 -3.80 -9.75
CA PRO A 39 8.77 -2.49 -9.50
C PRO A 39 9.63 -2.00 -10.67
N PRO A 40 9.70 -0.68 -10.90
CA PRO A 40 10.68 -0.11 -11.82
C PRO A 40 12.10 -0.49 -11.36
N LYS A 41 13.00 -0.66 -12.34
CA LYS A 41 14.42 -0.95 -12.10
C LYS A 41 15.15 0.26 -11.55
#